data_AF-A0A453LD34-F1
#
_entry.id   AF-A0A453LD34-F1
#
_cell.length_a   1.000
_cell.length_b   1.000
_cell.length_c   1.000
_cell.angle_alpha   90.00
_cell.angle_beta   90.00
_cell.angle_gamma   90.00
#
_symmetry.space_group_name_H-M   'P 1'
#
loop_
_entity.id
_entity.type
_entity.pdbx_description
1 polymer ?
#
loop_
_entity_poly.entity_id
_entity_poly.type
_entity_poly.pdbx_seq_one_letter_code
_entity_poly.pdbx_strand_id
1 'polypeptide(L)'
;MDYSVVVFDTAPTGHTLRLLQFPATLEKGLEKMMDLKNRYGGLINQASRLFGLGDDLNEDIMLGRIEGMKDVIEQVNRQFKDPDLTTFVCVCIPEFLSLYETERLVQELAKFEIDAHNIIINQVIFDEEAVESKLLRARVKMQQKYVDQFHMLYDDFNIIKLPLLPEEVCGVQALQNFSKHFLAPYSAALKRGSVEELEERVGTLKSALQEAESELDRVRKGKQVA
;
A
#
# COMPACT_ATOMS: atom_id res chain seq x y z
N MET A 1 2.42 -22.79 -4.75
CA MET A 1 2.02 -21.68 -5.62
C MET A 1 3.23 -20.79 -5.69
N ASP A 2 3.88 -20.72 -6.85
CA ASP A 2 5.09 -19.91 -7.02
C ASP A 2 4.71 -18.61 -7.73
N TYR A 3 4.55 -17.54 -6.97
CA TYR A 3 4.29 -16.20 -7.48
C TYR A 3 5.56 -15.35 -7.36
N SER A 4 5.80 -14.47 -8.33
CA SER A 4 6.93 -13.54 -8.28
C SER A 4 6.73 -12.43 -7.25
N VAL A 5 5.47 -11.98 -7.06
CA VAL A 5 5.08 -10.89 -6.15
C VAL A 5 3.72 -11.23 -5.55
N VAL A 6 3.53 -10.90 -4.28
CA VAL A 6 2.25 -11.02 -3.57
C VAL A 6 1.87 -9.65 -3.03
N VAL A 7 0.65 -9.19 -3.30
CA VAL A 7 0.11 -7.93 -2.78
C VAL A 7 -0.86 -8.25 -1.65
N PHE A 8 -0.61 -7.68 -0.47
CA PHE A 8 -1.47 -7.84 0.69
C PHE A 8 -2.36 -6.60 0.86
N ASP A 9 -3.68 -6.79 0.76
CA ASP A 9 -4.66 -5.78 1.15
C ASP A 9 -4.93 -5.92 2.66
N THR A 10 -4.52 -4.93 3.43
CA THR A 10 -4.54 -5.01 4.89
C THR A 10 -5.78 -4.32 5.48
N ALA A 11 -6.16 -4.74 6.67
CA ALA A 11 -7.20 -4.07 7.45
C ALA A 11 -6.80 -2.61 7.79
N PRO A 12 -7.68 -1.79 8.38
CA PRO A 12 -7.32 -0.44 8.80
C PRO A 12 -6.12 -0.42 9.75
N THR A 13 -5.43 0.71 9.77
CA THR A 13 -4.12 1.00 10.39
C THR A 13 -3.81 0.19 11.67
N GLY A 14 -4.68 0.24 12.68
CA GLY A 14 -4.44 -0.42 13.97
C GLY A 14 -4.45 -1.95 13.95
N HIS A 15 -5.14 -2.57 12.99
CA HIS A 15 -5.19 -4.03 12.85
C HIS A 15 -4.00 -4.56 12.06
N THR A 16 -3.52 -3.83 11.06
CA THR A 16 -2.33 -4.18 10.28
C THR A 16 -1.09 -4.26 11.15
N LEU A 17 -0.92 -3.31 12.08
CA LEU A 17 0.19 -3.33 13.02
C LEU A 17 0.23 -4.58 13.89
N ARG A 18 -0.92 -5.17 14.24
CA ARG A 18 -0.97 -6.44 14.99
C ARG A 18 -0.53 -7.62 14.16
N LEU A 19 -0.85 -7.62 12.86
CA LEU A 19 -0.40 -8.65 11.93
C LEU A 19 1.12 -8.60 11.78
N LEU A 20 1.70 -7.41 11.65
CA LEU A 20 3.15 -7.22 11.54
C LEU A 20 3.90 -7.56 12.85
N GLN A 21 3.27 -7.37 14.01
CA GLN A 21 3.79 -7.77 15.32
C GLN A 21 3.69 -9.27 15.61
N PHE A 22 2.90 -10.00 14.82
CA PHE A 22 2.57 -11.40 15.10
C PHE A 22 3.79 -12.32 15.07
N PRO A 23 4.71 -12.25 14.08
CA PRO A 23 5.91 -13.09 14.05
C PRO A 23 6.76 -12.95 15.32
N ALA A 24 7.07 -11.71 15.70
CA ALA A 24 7.89 -11.42 16.89
C ALA A 24 7.19 -11.83 18.21
N THR A 25 5.85 -11.76 18.25
CA THR A 25 5.07 -12.20 19.43
C THR A 25 5.06 -13.72 19.54
N LEU A 26 4.90 -14.43 18.42
CA LEU A 26 4.99 -15.88 18.38
C LEU A 26 6.39 -16.36 18.76
N GLU A 27 7.44 -15.76 18.21
CA GLU A 27 8.84 -16.07 18.51
C GLU A 27 9.09 -16.02 20.02
N LYS A 28 8.75 -14.90 20.68
CA LYS A 28 8.86 -14.75 22.14
C LYS A 28 8.02 -15.77 22.92
N GLY A 29 6.87 -16.17 22.38
CA GLY A 29 6.01 -17.19 22.97
C GLY A 29 6.66 -18.58 22.92
N LEU A 30 7.23 -18.94 21.77
CA LEU A 30 7.93 -20.21 21.56
C LEU A 30 9.20 -20.27 22.42
N GLU A 31 9.98 -19.20 22.50
CA GLU A 31 11.16 -19.11 23.38
C GLU A 31 10.80 -19.37 24.85
N LYS A 32 9.75 -18.71 25.35
CA LYS A 32 9.29 -18.92 26.74
C LYS A 32 8.81 -20.35 26.98
N MET A 33 8.15 -20.98 26.01
CA MET A 33 7.75 -22.38 26.11
C MET A 33 8.97 -23.31 26.15
N MET A 34 9.98 -23.07 25.33
CA MET A 34 11.24 -23.80 25.36
C MET A 34 11.96 -23.63 26.71
N ASP A 35 12.06 -22.40 27.22
CA ASP A 35 12.66 -22.12 28.53
C ASP A 35 11.91 -22.79 29.69
N LEU A 36 10.59 -22.87 29.60
CA LEU A 36 9.77 -23.57 30.58
C LEU A 36 10.00 -25.09 30.50
N LYS A 37 10.03 -25.66 29.30
CA LYS A 37 10.37 -27.07 29.08
C LYS A 37 11.77 -27.39 29.57
N ASN A 38 12.76 -26.53 29.33
CA ASN A 38 14.13 -26.77 29.79
C ASN A 38 14.23 -26.77 31.32
N ARG A 39 13.42 -25.96 32.01
CA ARG A 39 13.38 -25.90 33.48
C ARG A 39 12.58 -27.04 34.13
N TYR A 40 11.49 -27.47 33.51
CA TYR A 40 10.54 -28.42 34.11
C TYR A 40 10.50 -29.79 33.41
N GLY A 41 11.17 -29.95 32.27
CA GLY A 41 11.16 -31.17 31.46
C GLY A 41 11.72 -32.38 32.22
N GLY A 42 12.76 -32.18 33.04
CA GLY A 42 13.28 -33.25 33.88
C GLY A 42 12.29 -33.76 34.94
N LEU A 43 11.37 -32.91 35.40
CA LEU A 43 10.32 -33.26 36.37
C LEU A 43 9.10 -33.87 35.66
N ILE A 44 8.73 -33.34 34.49
CA ILE A 44 7.65 -33.87 33.64
C ILE A 44 8.00 -35.29 33.20
N ASN A 45 9.21 -35.52 32.69
CA ASN A 45 9.62 -36.85 32.22
C ASN A 45 9.73 -37.85 33.39
N GLN A 46 10.04 -37.39 34.61
CA GLN A 46 9.96 -38.23 35.81
C GLN A 46 8.51 -38.57 36.18
N ALA A 47 7.60 -37.61 36.12
CA ALA A 47 6.19 -37.80 36.42
C ALA A 47 5.50 -38.72 35.39
N SER A 48 5.72 -38.51 34.10
CA SER A 48 5.16 -39.36 33.03
C SER A 48 5.61 -40.81 33.15
N ARG A 49 6.89 -41.05 33.47
CA ARG A 49 7.43 -42.39 33.77
C ARG A 49 6.76 -43.04 34.98
N LEU A 50 6.43 -42.27 36.00
CA LEU A 50 5.74 -42.74 37.22
C LEU A 50 4.25 -43.05 36.96
N PHE A 51 3.61 -42.30 36.07
CA PHE A 51 2.20 -42.46 35.70
C PHE A 51 1.97 -43.45 34.53
N GLY A 52 3.04 -44.06 33.99
CA GLY A 52 2.93 -45.03 32.89
C GLY A 52 2.49 -44.43 31.56
N LEU A 53 2.56 -43.11 31.42
CA LEU A 53 2.37 -42.40 30.17
C LEU A 53 3.71 -42.46 29.42
N GLY A 54 3.83 -43.39 28.46
CA GLY A 54 5.03 -43.52 27.63
C GLY A 54 5.30 -42.24 26.85
N ASP A 55 6.44 -41.58 27.12
CA ASP A 55 6.62 -40.15 26.86
C ASP A 55 7.57 -39.81 25.69
N ASP A 56 8.30 -40.77 25.13
CA ASP A 56 9.43 -40.43 24.24
C ASP A 56 9.06 -40.15 22.77
N LEU A 57 7.89 -40.59 22.27
CA LEU A 57 7.52 -40.42 20.85
C LEU A 57 6.73 -39.13 20.55
N ASN A 58 6.06 -38.56 21.56
CA ASN A 58 5.19 -37.39 21.36
C ASN A 58 5.97 -36.07 21.60
N GLU A 59 6.98 -36.08 22.49
CA GLU A 59 7.84 -34.92 22.74
C GLU A 59 8.69 -34.55 21.52
N ASP A 60 9.36 -35.53 20.89
CA ASP A 60 10.25 -35.29 19.74
C ASP A 60 9.49 -34.77 18.51
N ILE A 61 8.28 -35.29 18.26
CA ILE A 61 7.40 -34.81 17.18
C ILE A 61 6.92 -33.38 17.47
N MET A 62 6.62 -33.07 18.73
CA MET A 62 6.18 -31.73 19.14
C MET A 62 7.33 -30.71 19.06
N LEU A 63 8.55 -31.10 19.45
CA LEU A 63 9.77 -30.31 19.33
C LEU A 63 10.10 -30.00 17.87
N GLY A 64 10.12 -31.01 16.99
CA GLY A 64 10.40 -30.80 15.58
C GLY A 64 9.38 -29.87 14.89
N ARG A 65 8.11 -29.88 15.33
CA ARG A 65 7.10 -28.92 14.85
C ARG A 65 7.36 -27.50 15.37
N ILE A 66 7.73 -27.35 16.63
CA ILE A 66 8.04 -26.04 17.23
C ILE A 66 9.28 -25.43 16.57
N GLU A 67 10.33 -26.22 16.34
CA GLU A 67 11.54 -25.80 15.64
C GLU A 67 11.22 -25.39 14.19
N GLY A 68 10.48 -26.22 13.44
CA GLY A 68 10.06 -25.87 12.09
C GLY A 68 9.19 -24.60 12.02
N MET A 69 8.33 -24.35 13.02
CA MET A 69 7.58 -23.10 13.12
C MET A 69 8.49 -21.90 13.39
N LYS A 70 9.51 -22.06 14.25
CA LYS A 70 10.49 -21.01 14.54
C LYS A 70 11.25 -20.62 13.28
N ASP A 71 11.73 -21.60 12.50
CA ASP A 71 12.46 -21.36 11.26
C ASP A 71 11.62 -20.55 10.25
N VAL A 72 10.34 -20.91 10.09
CA VAL A 72 9.41 -20.18 9.21
C VAL A 72 9.19 -18.75 9.70
N ILE A 73 9.02 -18.54 11.01
CA ILE A 73 8.83 -17.21 11.60
C ILE A 73 10.07 -16.34 11.38
N GLU A 74 11.26 -16.88 11.64
CA GLU A 74 12.51 -16.16 11.41
C GLU A 74 12.69 -15.79 9.94
N GLN A 75 12.37 -16.71 9.02
CA GLN A 75 12.46 -16.46 7.59
C GLN A 75 11.50 -15.34 7.15
N VAL A 76 10.26 -15.36 7.62
CA VAL A 76 9.26 -14.30 7.34
C VAL A 76 9.73 -12.96 7.91
N ASN A 77 10.24 -12.94 9.15
CA ASN A 77 10.72 -11.73 9.79
C ASN A 77 11.92 -11.13 9.05
N ARG A 78 12.85 -11.97 8.56
CA ARG A 78 13.96 -11.51 7.71
C ARG A 78 13.46 -10.90 6.40
N GLN A 79 12.51 -11.54 5.72
CA GLN A 79 11.97 -11.05 4.45
C GLN A 79 11.20 -9.73 4.62
N PHE A 80 10.44 -9.57 5.69
CA PHE A 80 9.72 -8.31 5.97
C PHE A 80 10.62 -7.13 6.26
N LYS A 81 11.83 -7.38 6.76
CA LYS A 81 12.84 -6.34 7.05
C LYS A 81 13.79 -6.06 5.88
N ASP A 82 13.70 -6.84 4.81
CA ASP A 82 14.54 -6.65 3.64
C ASP A 82 13.85 -5.69 2.65
N PRO A 83 14.37 -4.46 2.46
CA PRO A 83 13.77 -3.46 1.58
C PRO A 83 13.81 -3.87 0.09
N ASP A 84 14.69 -4.80 -0.30
CA ASP A 84 14.74 -5.32 -1.67
C ASP A 84 13.66 -6.38 -1.93
N LEU A 85 13.04 -6.92 -0.88
CA LEU A 85 12.01 -7.97 -0.96
C LEU A 85 10.61 -7.48 -0.57
N THR A 86 10.52 -6.63 0.45
CA THR A 86 9.24 -6.16 1.01
C THR A 86 9.22 -4.65 1.13
N THR A 87 8.16 -4.02 0.64
CA THR A 87 7.87 -2.60 0.84
C THR A 87 6.41 -2.42 1.25
N PHE A 88 6.15 -1.43 2.09
CA PHE A 88 4.81 -1.03 2.49
C PHE A 88 4.38 0.23 1.74
N VAL A 89 3.16 0.22 1.17
CA VAL A 89 2.58 1.38 0.49
C VAL A 89 1.44 1.94 1.33
N CYS A 90 1.63 3.14 1.88
CA CYS A 90 0.60 3.80 2.68
C CYS A 90 -0.44 4.47 1.77
N VAL A 91 -1.73 4.26 2.02
CA VAL A 91 -2.83 4.92 1.29
C VAL A 91 -3.63 5.78 2.25
N CYS A 92 -3.83 7.05 1.92
CA CYS A 92 -4.50 8.02 2.76
C CYS A 92 -5.39 8.97 1.93
N ILE A 93 -6.11 9.87 2.61
CA ILE A 93 -6.84 10.98 2.01
C ILE A 93 -6.30 12.31 2.56
N PRO A 94 -6.43 13.44 1.84
CA PRO A 94 -5.86 14.73 2.24
C PRO A 94 -6.72 15.43 3.31
N GLU A 95 -6.87 14.79 4.47
CA GLU A 95 -7.58 15.29 5.65
C GLU A 95 -6.75 15.10 6.92
N PHE A 96 -7.01 15.92 7.95
CA PHE A 96 -6.22 15.95 9.19
C PHE A 96 -6.07 14.59 9.87
N LEU A 97 -7.19 13.88 10.08
CA LEU A 97 -7.17 12.60 10.80
C LEU A 97 -6.39 11.54 10.01
N SER A 98 -6.55 11.52 8.69
CA SER A 98 -5.84 10.57 7.81
C SER A 98 -4.33 10.84 7.79
N LEU A 99 -3.90 12.11 7.79
CA LEU A 99 -2.50 12.48 7.95
C LEU A 99 -1.93 11.96 9.28
N TYR A 100 -2.61 12.22 10.39
CA TYR A 100 -2.18 11.79 11.72
C TYR A 100 -2.10 10.27 11.86
N GLU A 101 -3.08 9.54 11.31
CA GLU A 101 -3.06 8.07 11.31
C GLU A 101 -1.93 7.51 10.44
N THR A 102 -1.66 8.13 9.29
CA THR A 102 -0.57 7.75 8.39
C THR A 102 0.79 7.99 9.05
N GLU A 103 0.98 9.11 9.73
CA GLU A 103 2.21 9.39 10.47
C GLU A 103 2.46 8.35 11.56
N ARG A 104 1.43 8.02 12.34
CA ARG A 104 1.54 6.97 13.33
C ARG A 104 1.87 5.61 12.70
N LEU A 105 1.29 5.29 11.53
CA LEU A 105 1.60 4.06 10.80
C LEU A 105 3.07 4.02 10.38
N VAL A 106 3.57 5.08 9.73
CA VAL A 106 4.95 5.17 9.25
C VAL A 106 5.94 5.05 10.41
N GLN A 107 5.68 5.73 11.53
CA GLN A 107 6.51 5.61 12.74
C GLN A 107 6.54 4.18 13.30
N GLU A 108 5.43 3.46 13.26
CA GLU A 108 5.37 2.07 13.71
C GLU A 108 6.07 1.12 12.72
N LEU A 109 5.89 1.30 11.41
CA LEU A 109 6.62 0.54 10.39
C LEU A 109 8.14 0.70 10.54
N ALA A 110 8.60 1.93 10.77
CA ALA A 110 10.01 2.21 11.05
C ALA A 110 10.53 1.47 12.30
N LYS A 111 9.73 1.36 13.37
CA LYS A 111 10.09 0.58 14.57
C LYS A 111 10.19 -0.92 14.29
N PHE A 112 9.44 -1.42 13.32
CA PHE A 112 9.52 -2.82 12.88
C PHE A 112 10.59 -3.05 11.81
N GLU A 113 11.33 -2.00 11.41
CA GLU A 113 12.33 -2.05 10.33
C GLU A 113 11.72 -2.49 8.99
N ILE A 114 10.46 -2.14 8.75
CA ILE A 114 9.77 -2.42 7.49
C ILE A 114 9.88 -1.18 6.60
N ASP A 115 10.35 -1.37 5.37
CA ASP A 115 10.44 -0.31 4.38
C ASP A 115 9.05 0.24 4.02
N ALA A 116 8.94 1.57 3.91
CA ALA A 116 7.68 2.24 3.63
C ALA A 116 7.86 3.54 2.83
N HIS A 117 8.61 3.53 1.72
CA HIS A 117 8.97 4.75 0.98
C HIS A 117 7.90 5.30 0.00
N ASN A 118 6.68 4.74 -0.03
CA ASN A 118 5.60 5.16 -0.93
C ASN A 118 4.33 5.58 -0.16
N ILE A 119 3.79 6.76 -0.49
CA ILE A 119 2.49 7.22 0.00
C ILE A 119 1.58 7.55 -1.19
N ILE A 120 0.36 7.04 -1.17
CA ILE A 120 -0.71 7.38 -2.11
C ILE A 120 -1.75 8.24 -1.39
N ILE A 121 -1.94 9.46 -1.87
CA ILE A 121 -3.01 10.36 -1.43
C ILE A 121 -4.17 10.21 -2.41
N ASN A 122 -5.22 9.51 -2.01
CA ASN A 122 -6.42 9.28 -2.80
C ASN A 122 -7.47 10.37 -2.60
N GLN A 123 -8.47 10.42 -3.49
CA GLN A 123 -9.60 11.36 -3.42
C GLN A 123 -9.16 12.84 -3.39
N VAL A 124 -8.07 13.15 -4.08
CA VAL A 124 -7.60 14.53 -4.24
C VAL A 124 -8.50 15.23 -5.25
N ILE A 125 -9.09 16.33 -4.84
CA ILE A 125 -9.84 17.20 -5.73
C ILE A 125 -8.84 18.13 -6.39
N PHE A 126 -8.67 17.97 -7.69
CA PHE A 126 -7.87 18.87 -8.51
C PHE A 126 -8.73 20.09 -8.88
N ASP A 127 -8.12 21.28 -8.83
CA ASP A 127 -8.81 22.51 -9.22
C ASP A 127 -9.02 22.52 -10.74
N GLU A 128 -10.26 22.25 -11.16
CA GLU A 128 -10.69 22.34 -12.56
C GLU A 128 -11.53 23.61 -12.76
N GLU A 129 -11.12 24.46 -13.71
CA GLU A 129 -11.63 25.82 -13.90
C GLU A 129 -13.14 25.94 -14.15
N ALA A 130 -13.80 24.87 -14.59
CA ALA A 130 -15.19 24.91 -15.02
C ALA A 130 -16.22 24.99 -13.87
N VAL A 131 -15.79 24.89 -12.60
CA VAL A 131 -16.73 24.74 -11.47
C VAL A 131 -16.69 25.93 -10.50
N GLU A 132 -17.67 26.84 -10.63
CA GLU A 132 -17.87 27.96 -9.70
C GLU A 132 -18.57 27.53 -8.38
N SER A 133 -18.00 26.56 -7.65
CA SER A 133 -18.55 26.14 -6.35
C SER A 133 -17.73 26.71 -5.19
N LYS A 134 -18.39 27.46 -4.28
CA LYS A 134 -17.77 27.95 -3.04
C LYS A 134 -17.32 26.79 -2.14
N LEU A 135 -18.13 25.72 -2.05
CA LEU A 135 -17.80 24.54 -1.26
C LEU A 135 -16.62 23.78 -1.85
N LEU A 136 -16.58 23.60 -3.18
CA LEU A 136 -15.48 22.93 -3.85
C LEU A 136 -14.16 23.68 -3.63
N ARG A 137 -14.14 25.00 -3.85
CA ARG A 137 -12.96 25.83 -3.61
C ARG A 137 -12.48 25.76 -2.16
N ALA A 138 -13.40 25.76 -1.19
CA ALA A 138 -13.05 25.58 0.22
C ALA A 138 -12.46 24.18 0.49
N ARG A 139 -12.99 23.14 -0.15
CA ARG A 139 -12.51 21.75 -0.02
C ARG A 139 -11.12 21.59 -0.64
N VAL A 140 -10.90 22.08 -1.86
CA VAL A 140 -9.59 22.09 -2.54
C VAL A 140 -8.55 22.82 -1.68
N LYS A 141 -8.87 24.03 -1.19
CA LYS A 141 -7.96 24.79 -0.32
C LYS A 141 -7.63 24.04 0.98
N MET A 142 -8.61 23.36 1.57
CA MET A 142 -8.40 22.54 2.76
C MET A 142 -7.52 21.32 2.46
N GLN A 143 -7.76 20.61 1.36
CA GLN A 143 -6.95 19.46 0.96
C GLN A 143 -5.51 19.88 0.62
N GLN A 144 -5.33 20.98 -0.12
CA GLN A 144 -4.00 21.48 -0.49
C GLN A 144 -3.12 21.74 0.73
N LYS A 145 -3.69 22.33 1.80
CA LYS A 145 -2.98 22.50 3.07
C LYS A 145 -2.39 21.17 3.60
N TYR A 146 -3.14 20.07 3.53
CA TYR A 146 -2.66 18.77 4.02
C TYR A 146 -1.74 18.07 3.03
N VAL A 147 -1.96 18.23 1.72
CA VAL A 147 -1.03 17.76 0.68
C VAL A 147 0.35 18.42 0.85
N ASP A 148 0.39 19.73 1.11
CA ASP A 148 1.63 20.46 1.37
C ASP A 148 2.31 19.92 2.64
N GLN A 149 1.55 19.62 3.69
CA GLN A 149 2.08 19.01 4.91
C GLN A 149 2.68 17.62 4.66
N PHE A 150 2.04 16.77 3.84
CA PHE A 150 2.62 15.48 3.44
C PHE A 150 3.98 15.67 2.73
N HIS A 151 4.06 16.59 1.76
CA HIS A 151 5.31 16.86 1.05
C HIS A 151 6.41 17.47 1.95
N MET A 152 6.03 18.20 3.00
CA MET A 152 6.99 18.74 3.97
C MET A 152 7.51 17.67 4.95
N LEU A 153 6.66 16.72 5.34
CA LEU A 153 7.00 15.68 6.33
C LEU A 153 7.72 14.48 5.71
N TYR A 154 7.47 14.21 4.43
CA TYR A 154 7.96 13.03 3.72
C TYR A 154 8.58 13.44 2.38
N ASP A 155 9.61 14.29 2.43
CA ASP A 155 10.31 14.79 1.25
C ASP A 155 11.15 13.72 0.54
N ASP A 156 11.55 12.68 1.28
CA ASP A 156 12.25 11.48 0.81
C ASP A 156 11.31 10.37 0.31
N PHE A 157 9.99 10.55 0.41
CA PHE A 157 9.00 9.56 -0.02
C PHE A 157 8.49 9.85 -1.43
N ASN A 158 8.16 8.78 -2.14
CA ASN A 158 7.40 8.89 -3.39
C ASN A 158 5.91 9.10 -3.08
N ILE A 159 5.45 10.35 -3.20
CA ILE A 159 4.05 10.73 -2.97
C ILE A 159 3.28 10.77 -4.30
N ILE A 160 2.30 9.88 -4.45
CA ILE A 160 1.41 9.79 -5.61
C ILE A 160 0.04 10.39 -5.24
N LYS A 161 -0.48 11.30 -6.06
CA LYS A 161 -1.82 11.90 -5.87
C LYS A 161 -2.81 11.32 -6.87
N LEU A 162 -3.89 10.74 -6.38
CA LEU A 162 -4.97 10.18 -7.21
C LEU A 162 -6.24 11.04 -7.12
N PRO A 163 -6.93 11.25 -8.25
CA PRO A 163 -8.10 12.12 -8.28
C PRO A 163 -9.30 11.51 -7.56
N LEU A 164 -10.16 12.37 -7.00
CA LEU A 164 -11.52 12.00 -6.67
C LEU A 164 -12.31 11.83 -7.97
N LEU A 165 -12.80 10.60 -8.22
CA LEU A 165 -13.67 10.32 -9.37
C LEU A 165 -15.14 10.60 -9.04
N PRO A 166 -15.97 11.04 -10.01
CA PRO A 166 -17.39 11.32 -9.79
C PRO A 166 -18.23 10.06 -9.50
N GLU A 167 -17.79 8.92 -10.01
CA GLU A 167 -18.48 7.64 -9.91
C GLU A 167 -17.60 6.64 -9.16
N GLU A 168 -18.26 5.63 -8.56
CA GLU A 168 -17.57 4.53 -7.90
C GLU A 168 -16.78 3.68 -8.91
N VAL A 169 -15.56 3.30 -8.56
CA VAL A 169 -14.71 2.48 -9.42
C VAL A 169 -15.12 1.01 -9.29
N CYS A 170 -16.08 0.59 -10.10
CA CYS A 170 -16.65 -0.76 -10.08
C CYS A 170 -16.38 -1.53 -11.37
N GLY A 171 -15.90 -2.77 -11.22
CA GLY A 171 -15.63 -3.68 -12.34
C GLY A 171 -14.24 -3.54 -12.95
N VAL A 172 -13.83 -4.58 -13.69
CA VAL A 172 -12.46 -4.73 -14.21
C VAL A 172 -12.05 -3.56 -15.10
N GLN A 173 -12.94 -3.10 -15.99
CA GLN A 173 -12.63 -2.01 -16.92
C GLN A 173 -12.42 -0.67 -16.19
N ALA A 174 -13.21 -0.39 -15.16
CA ALA A 174 -13.07 0.81 -14.36
C ALA A 174 -11.75 0.78 -13.56
N LEU A 175 -11.40 -0.36 -12.97
CA LEU A 175 -10.13 -0.56 -12.27
C LEU A 175 -8.93 -0.38 -13.21
N GLN A 176 -8.99 -0.93 -14.44
CA GLN A 176 -7.96 -0.74 -15.46
C GLN A 176 -7.83 0.70 -15.93
N ASN A 177 -8.93 1.47 -15.94
CA ASN A 177 -8.86 2.89 -16.25
C ASN A 177 -8.29 3.69 -15.09
N PHE A 178 -8.68 3.36 -13.86
CA PHE A 178 -8.15 4.00 -12.64
C PHE A 178 -6.66 3.73 -12.45
N SER A 179 -6.18 2.51 -12.74
CA SER A 179 -4.77 2.14 -12.58
C SER A 179 -3.81 2.98 -13.42
N LYS A 180 -4.28 3.57 -14.52
CA LYS A 180 -3.47 4.47 -15.37
C LYS A 180 -3.00 5.71 -14.61
N HIS A 181 -3.73 6.16 -13.58
CA HIS A 181 -3.37 7.31 -12.76
C HIS A 181 -2.16 7.05 -11.83
N PHE A 182 -1.75 5.79 -11.66
CA PHE A 182 -0.55 5.45 -10.89
C PHE A 182 0.73 5.58 -11.72
N LEU A 183 0.64 5.47 -13.05
CA LEU A 183 1.79 5.47 -13.96
C LEU A 183 2.18 6.87 -14.42
N ALA A 184 1.21 7.79 -14.48
CA ALA A 184 1.42 9.16 -14.88
C ALA A 184 0.70 10.10 -13.90
N PRO A 185 1.34 11.18 -13.45
CA PRO A 185 0.69 12.17 -12.58
C PRO A 185 -0.62 12.64 -13.21
N TYR A 186 -1.72 12.59 -12.45
CA TYR A 186 -3.00 13.11 -12.93
C TYR A 186 -2.84 14.59 -13.27
N SER A 187 -3.22 14.95 -14.50
CA SER A 187 -3.31 16.33 -14.94
C SER A 187 -4.77 16.66 -15.19
N ALA A 188 -5.26 17.69 -14.50
CA ALA A 188 -6.56 18.27 -14.76
C ALA A 188 -6.74 18.58 -16.25
N ALA A 189 -7.91 18.21 -16.78
CA ALA A 189 -8.26 18.43 -18.19
C ALA A 189 -8.32 19.93 -18.53
N LEU A 190 -8.47 20.79 -17.52
CA LEU A 190 -8.44 22.26 -17.59
C LEU A 190 -7.54 22.77 -16.45
N LYS A 191 -6.46 23.50 -16.74
CA LYS A 191 -5.60 24.15 -15.72
C LYS A 191 -5.74 25.66 -15.87
N ARG A 192 -5.80 26.38 -14.73
CA ARG A 192 -5.53 27.82 -14.71
C ARG A 192 -4.15 28.07 -15.26
N GLY A 193 -4.09 28.93 -16.27
CA GLY A 193 -2.84 29.47 -16.77
C GLY A 193 -2.97 30.95 -17.11
N SER A 194 -1.82 31.61 -17.27
CA SER A 194 -1.80 32.94 -17.90
C SER A 194 -2.44 32.88 -19.30
N VAL A 195 -2.78 34.03 -19.88
CA VAL A 195 -3.28 34.08 -21.27
C VAL A 195 -2.33 33.33 -22.21
N GLU A 196 -1.03 33.45 -22.00
CA GLU A 196 0.02 32.78 -22.79
C GLU A 196 -0.02 31.26 -22.62
N GLU A 197 -0.17 30.75 -21.39
CA GLU A 197 -0.27 29.31 -21.11
C GLU A 197 -1.54 28.69 -21.70
N LEU A 198 -2.64 29.45 -21.71
CA LEU A 198 -3.90 29.03 -22.32
C LEU A 198 -3.82 29.03 -23.85
N GLU A 199 -3.20 30.05 -24.45
CA GLU A 199 -2.95 30.10 -25.90
C GLU A 199 -2.05 28.96 -26.38
N GLU A 200 -0.97 28.68 -25.66
CA GLU A 200 -0.07 27.55 -25.94
C GLU A 200 -0.82 26.22 -25.87
N ARG A 201 -1.62 26.02 -24.82
CA ARG A 201 -2.43 24.80 -24.66
C ARG A 201 -3.47 24.63 -25.78
N VAL A 202 -4.13 25.71 -26.19
CA VAL A 202 -5.04 25.70 -27.35
C VAL A 202 -4.29 25.31 -28.62
N GLY A 203 -3.07 25.81 -28.81
CA GLY A 203 -2.19 25.44 -29.91
C GLY A 203 -1.89 23.92 -29.92
N THR A 204 -1.45 23.38 -28.79
CA THR A 204 -1.12 21.96 -28.64
C THR A 204 -2.33 21.06 -28.87
N LEU A 205 -3.49 21.43 -28.31
CA LEU A 205 -4.73 20.66 -28.50
C LEU A 205 -5.23 20.67 -29.95
N LYS A 206 -5.08 21.79 -30.67
CA LYS A 206 -5.41 21.85 -32.11
C LYS A 206 -4.51 20.94 -32.94
N SER A 207 -3.21 20.90 -32.62
CA SER A 207 -2.27 19.99 -33.31
C SER A 207 -2.61 18.53 -33.05
N ALA A 208 -2.86 18.16 -31.80
CA ALA A 208 -3.25 16.80 -31.43
C ALA A 208 -4.59 16.39 -32.07
N LEU A 209 -5.55 17.32 -32.15
CA LEU A 209 -6.82 17.09 -32.85
C LEU A 209 -6.62 16.82 -34.34
N GLN A 210 -5.78 17.62 -35.01
CA GLN A 210 -5.45 17.40 -36.43
C GLN A 210 -4.80 16.04 -36.68
N GLU A 211 -3.88 15.62 -35.81
CA GLU A 211 -3.25 14.29 -35.91
C GLU A 211 -4.29 13.17 -35.74
N ALA A 212 -5.14 13.26 -34.72
CA ALA A 212 -6.20 12.29 -34.46
C ALA A 212 -7.23 12.23 -35.60
N GLU A 213 -7.62 13.38 -36.18
CA GLU A 213 -8.48 13.44 -37.36
C GLU A 213 -7.82 12.80 -38.58
N SER A 214 -6.53 13.04 -38.79
CA SER A 214 -5.78 12.41 -39.89
C SER A 214 -5.71 10.89 -39.74
N GLU A 215 -5.46 10.40 -38.53
CA GLU A 215 -5.44 8.97 -38.22
C GLU A 215 -6.83 8.35 -38.40
N LEU A 216 -7.88 9.01 -37.92
CA LEU A 216 -9.26 8.59 -38.11
C LEU A 216 -9.63 8.48 -39.60
N ASP A 217 -9.23 9.46 -40.41
CA ASP A 217 -9.47 9.46 -41.85
C ASP A 217 -8.68 8.35 -42.58
N ARG A 218 -7.45 8.07 -42.15
CA ARG A 218 -6.66 6.94 -42.66
C ARG A 218 -7.36 5.61 -42.37
N VAL A 219 -7.86 5.41 -41.15
CA VAL A 219 -8.58 4.20 -40.76
C VAL A 219 -9.92 4.07 -41.50
N ARG A 220 -10.65 5.18 -41.69
CA ARG A 220 -11.90 5.20 -42.47
C ARG A 220 -11.69 4.83 -43.93
N LYS A 221 -10.64 5.38 -44.56
CA LYS A 221 -10.27 5.05 -45.95
C LYS A 221 -9.78 3.61 -46.07
N GLY A 222 -9.02 3.11 -45.10
CA GLY A 222 -8.56 1.71 -45.07
C GLY A 222 -9.70 0.69 -44.96
N LYS A 223 -10.81 1.03 -44.29
CA LYS A 223 -12.01 0.18 -44.21
C LYS A 223 -12.91 0.20 -45.45
N GLN A 224 -12.75 1.14 -46.37
CA GLN A 224 -13.51 1.19 -47.63
C GLN A 224 -12.87 0.39 -48.77
N VAL A 225 -11.63 -0.10 -48.59
CA VAL A 225 -10.85 -0.83 -49.61
C VAL A 225 -10.73 -2.33 -49.27
N ALA A 226 -11.40 -2.80 -48.22
CA ALA A 226 -11.48 -4.21 -47.82
C ALA A 226 -12.88 -4.79 -48.09
#